data_AF-A0A3C0QQL4-F1
#
_entry.id   AF-A0A3C0QQL4-F1
#
_cell.length_a   1.000
_cell.length_b   1.000
_cell.length_c   1.000
_cell.angle_alpha   90.00
_cell.angle_beta   90.00
_cell.angle_gamma   90.00
#
_symmetry.space_group_name_H-M   'P 1'
#
loop_
_entity.id
_entity.type
_entity.pdbx_description
1 polymer ?
#
loop_
_entity_poly.entity_id
_entity_poly.type
_entity_poly.pdbx_seq_one_letter_code
_entity_poly.pdbx_strand_id
1 'polypeptide(L)'
;MILDNSKSAKEYISEAYTKELTLIQEKARLLETPASIIEKEKTEKTFQMVEALLGREILSEDVTSEYSELLTTIEAKKEELKKLYGIEVSEGALQAVKNAQKSVSEQFTEELQQKEKDFQEELQKAEDKVQEEIDTKTAETDEKVEAIKKEAKETRAAAEQEAKREKEQYDYDLKRARKQADEERAKVVAEREKALQEKEQAAQEAKQACLDKLAEIESLSVKVEGIPAELESAKAEGAAAKEKELKKDYGYHKWMADKENDTKISELKDELVALQKKYQELCKEKEALSAKLDKVNAESRQLTSDTVKSIGGINILNSDTYNGQGKK
;
A
#
# COMPACT_ATOMS: atom_id res chain seq x y z
N MET A 1 74.68 -2.21 47.43
CA MET A 1 76.09 -2.46 47.73
C MET A 1 76.88 -2.27 46.44
N ILE A 2 77.26 -1.03 46.15
CA ILE A 2 78.26 -0.75 45.12
C ILE A 2 79.55 -0.58 45.90
N LEU A 3 80.53 -1.40 45.59
CA LEU A 3 81.81 -1.49 46.26
C LEU A 3 82.50 -0.13 46.23
N ASP A 4 82.58 0.49 47.40
CA ASP A 4 83.37 1.68 47.67
C ASP A 4 84.85 1.25 47.69
N ASN A 5 85.42 1.13 46.50
CA ASN A 5 86.83 0.81 46.37
C ASN A 5 87.36 1.36 45.06
N SER A 6 87.78 2.61 45.06
CA SER A 6 88.84 3.01 44.15
C SER A 6 89.53 4.23 44.70
N LYS A 7 90.54 3.99 45.56
CA LYS A 7 91.67 4.93 45.64
C LYS A 7 92.02 5.29 44.19
N SER A 8 92.00 6.58 43.87
CA SER A 8 92.28 7.03 42.50
C SER A 8 93.68 6.53 42.12
N ALA A 9 93.95 6.39 40.81
CA ALA A 9 95.29 6.02 40.35
C ALA A 9 96.38 6.94 40.95
N LYS A 10 96.03 8.21 41.22
CA LYS A 10 96.87 9.20 41.89
C LYS A 10 97.17 8.84 43.35
N GLU A 11 96.17 8.35 44.09
CA GLU A 11 96.35 7.92 45.48
C GLU A 11 97.19 6.63 45.56
N TYR A 12 96.98 5.68 44.64
CA TYR A 12 97.80 4.47 44.56
C TYR A 12 99.28 4.77 44.29
N ILE A 13 99.58 5.67 43.35
CA ILE A 13 100.95 6.03 43.00
C ILE A 13 101.63 6.78 44.15
N SER A 14 100.92 7.72 44.78
CA SER A 14 101.46 8.47 45.92
C SER A 14 101.77 7.56 47.11
N GLU A 15 100.90 6.61 47.40
CA GLU A 15 101.05 5.69 48.53
C GLU A 15 102.17 4.66 48.26
N ALA A 16 102.29 4.14 47.04
CA ALA A 16 103.39 3.29 46.63
C ALA A 16 104.75 4.01 46.73
N TYR A 17 104.82 5.27 46.28
CA TYR A 17 106.03 6.10 46.38
C TYR A 17 106.45 6.31 47.84
N THR A 18 105.52 6.66 48.72
CA THR A 18 105.80 6.88 50.15
C THR A 18 106.31 5.60 50.82
N LYS A 19 105.79 4.45 50.39
CA LYS A 19 106.17 3.12 50.89
C LYS A 19 107.57 2.70 50.42
N GLU A 20 107.96 3.01 49.19
CA GLU A 20 109.33 2.77 48.74
C GLU A 20 110.35 3.70 49.41
N LEU A 21 110.00 4.96 49.61
CA LEU A 21 110.89 5.94 50.28
C LEU A 21 111.20 5.54 51.72
N THR A 22 110.20 5.05 52.45
CA THR A 22 110.37 4.53 53.82
C THR A 22 111.22 3.26 53.85
N LEU A 23 111.03 2.34 52.89
CA LEU A 23 111.87 1.15 52.74
C LEU A 23 113.34 1.47 52.42
N ILE A 24 113.59 2.49 51.61
CA ILE A 24 114.96 2.96 51.31
C ILE A 24 115.62 3.54 52.57
N GLN A 25 114.89 4.35 53.35
CA GLN A 25 115.39 4.92 54.60
C GLN A 25 115.63 3.86 55.69
N GLU A 26 114.77 2.85 55.81
CA GLU A 26 114.97 1.71 56.73
C GLU A 26 116.18 0.87 56.33
N LYS A 27 116.35 0.58 55.04
CA LYS A 27 117.54 -0.13 54.54
C LYS A 27 118.83 0.64 54.82
N ALA A 28 118.82 1.96 54.67
CA ALA A 28 119.97 2.80 54.99
C ALA A 28 120.33 2.76 56.49
N ARG A 29 119.32 2.74 57.38
CA ARG A 29 119.53 2.60 58.83
C ARG A 29 120.02 1.21 59.25
N LEU A 30 119.55 0.16 58.59
CA LEU A 30 119.97 -1.22 58.87
C LEU A 30 121.42 -1.52 58.47
N LEU A 31 122.00 -0.70 57.57
CA LEU A 31 123.40 -0.77 57.18
C LEU A 31 124.33 -0.05 58.19
N GLU A 32 123.80 0.78 59.09
CA GLU A 32 124.59 1.41 60.15
C GLU A 32 124.65 0.50 61.39
N THR A 33 125.76 -0.23 61.53
CA THR A 33 126.02 -1.06 62.71
C THR A 33 126.73 -0.24 63.79
N PRO A 34 126.65 -0.63 65.08
CA PRO A 34 127.47 -0.01 66.14
C PRO A 34 128.97 -0.01 65.77
N ALA A 35 129.44 -1.04 65.07
CA ALA A 35 130.79 -1.10 64.52
C ALA A 35 131.04 -0.03 63.44
N SER A 36 130.11 0.19 62.50
CA SER A 36 130.28 1.24 61.48
C SER A 36 130.21 2.65 62.06
N ILE A 37 129.45 2.87 63.14
CA ILE A 37 129.39 4.16 63.83
C ILE A 37 130.72 4.42 64.56
N ILE A 38 131.25 3.42 65.28
CA ILE A 38 132.56 3.51 65.94
C ILE A 38 133.69 3.70 64.92
N GLU A 39 133.64 3.00 63.78
CA GLU A 39 134.58 3.19 62.67
C GLU A 39 134.50 4.61 62.10
N LYS A 40 133.29 5.12 61.82
CA LYS A 40 133.09 6.50 61.35
C LYS A 40 133.71 7.51 62.33
N GLU A 41 133.40 7.42 63.62
CA GLU A 41 133.97 8.30 64.64
C GLU A 41 135.51 8.18 64.76
N LYS A 42 136.06 6.96 64.63
CA LYS A 42 137.51 6.75 64.62
C LYS A 42 138.16 7.36 63.38
N THR A 43 137.60 7.15 62.20
CA THR A 43 138.10 7.75 60.96
C THR A 43 138.05 9.27 61.03
N GLU A 44 136.96 9.86 61.54
CA GLU A 44 136.80 11.30 61.65
C GLU A 44 137.79 11.93 62.63
N LYS A 45 138.04 11.28 63.78
CA LYS A 45 139.12 11.69 64.70
C LYS A 45 140.50 11.57 64.05
N THR A 46 140.72 10.56 63.21
CA THR A 46 141.98 10.37 62.48
C THR A 46 142.19 11.47 61.45
N PHE A 47 141.15 11.84 60.69
CA PHE A 47 141.18 12.96 59.75
C PHE A 47 141.49 14.29 60.46
N GLN A 48 140.80 14.59 61.56
CA GLN A 48 141.06 15.80 62.35
C GLN A 48 142.50 15.84 62.89
N MET A 49 143.04 14.69 63.30
CA MET A 49 144.43 14.59 63.75
C MET A 49 145.43 14.84 62.61
N VAL A 50 145.17 14.30 61.42
CA VAL A 50 146.02 14.49 60.24
C VAL A 50 145.97 15.94 59.74
N GLU A 51 144.79 16.56 59.66
CA GLU A 51 144.66 17.99 59.34
C GLU A 51 145.42 18.88 60.35
N ALA A 52 145.31 18.57 61.64
CA ALA A 52 146.05 19.28 62.68
C ALA A 52 147.58 19.10 62.58
N LEU A 53 148.07 17.98 62.04
CA LEU A 53 149.49 17.74 61.79
C LEU A 53 149.99 18.46 60.53
N LEU A 54 149.19 18.48 59.46
CA LEU A 54 149.50 19.22 58.22
C LEU A 54 149.60 20.73 58.49
N GLY A 55 148.71 21.28 59.32
CA GLY A 55 148.75 22.69 59.71
C GLY A 55 149.92 23.09 60.63
N ARG A 56 150.72 22.12 61.12
CA ARG A 56 151.89 22.38 61.98
C ARG A 56 153.23 22.33 61.22
N GLU A 57 153.23 22.02 59.92
CA GLU A 57 154.43 21.95 59.06
C GLU A 57 155.55 21.01 59.60
N ILE A 58 155.18 19.98 60.38
CA ILE A 58 156.14 19.01 60.96
C ILE A 58 156.39 17.84 59.99
N LEU A 59 155.50 17.63 59.02
CA LEU A 59 155.57 16.56 58.03
C LEU A 59 156.42 17.00 56.83
N SER A 60 157.07 16.04 56.15
CA SER A 60 157.81 16.35 54.93
C SER A 60 156.86 16.83 53.83
N GLU A 61 157.40 17.64 52.92
CA GLU A 61 156.65 18.22 51.80
C GLU A 61 156.04 17.14 50.90
N ASP A 62 156.78 16.05 50.66
CA ASP A 62 156.31 14.88 49.90
C ASP A 62 155.04 14.25 50.51
N VAL A 63 155.02 14.05 51.84
CA VAL A 63 153.88 13.43 52.55
C VAL A 63 152.66 14.35 52.55
N THR A 64 152.90 15.66 52.62
CA THR A 64 151.85 16.69 52.55
C THR A 64 151.22 16.72 51.14
N SER A 65 152.06 16.65 50.10
CA SER A 65 151.63 16.59 48.71
C SER A 65 150.80 15.33 48.43
N GLU A 66 151.33 14.15 48.79
CA GLU A 66 150.66 12.86 48.58
C GLU A 66 149.28 12.82 49.24
N TYR A 67 149.14 13.33 50.47
CA TYR A 67 147.85 13.38 51.16
C TYR A 67 146.85 14.34 50.49
N SER A 68 147.31 15.51 50.03
CA SER A 68 146.47 16.48 49.32
C SER A 68 145.97 15.94 47.97
N GLU A 69 146.84 15.23 47.23
CA GLU A 69 146.47 14.55 45.99
C GLU A 69 145.46 13.44 46.24
N LEU A 70 145.62 12.70 47.34
CA LEU A 70 144.69 11.64 47.72
C LEU A 70 143.29 12.20 48.07
N LEU A 71 143.22 13.31 48.80
CA LEU A 71 141.95 14.00 49.09
C LEU A 71 141.26 14.48 47.82
N THR A 72 142.01 15.11 46.92
CA THR A 72 141.49 15.58 45.63
C THR A 72 140.98 14.42 44.78
N THR A 73 141.68 13.29 44.80
CA THR A 73 141.28 12.06 44.11
C THR A 73 140.01 11.44 44.70
N ILE A 74 139.88 11.44 46.04
CA ILE A 74 138.69 10.96 46.74
C ILE A 74 137.47 11.83 46.39
N GLU A 75 137.63 13.15 46.34
CA GLU A 75 136.57 14.06 45.93
C GLU A 75 136.15 13.85 44.47
N ALA A 76 137.10 13.73 43.55
CA ALA A 76 136.83 13.42 42.16
C ALA A 76 136.05 12.09 42.01
N LYS A 77 136.42 11.05 42.77
CA LYS A 77 135.71 9.77 42.77
C LYS A 77 134.32 9.83 43.40
N LYS A 78 134.11 10.67 44.42
CA LYS A 78 132.78 10.92 44.99
C LYS A 78 131.85 11.60 43.98
N GLU A 79 132.34 12.57 43.22
CA GLU A 79 131.58 13.21 42.13
C GLU A 79 131.28 12.25 40.98
N GLU A 80 132.25 11.41 40.61
CA GLU A 80 132.04 10.35 39.62
C GLU A 80 130.95 9.37 40.08
N LEU A 81 130.97 8.95 41.35
CA LEU A 81 129.95 8.08 41.95
C LEU A 81 128.57 8.75 41.95
N LYS A 82 128.45 10.04 42.32
CA LYS A 82 127.16 10.77 42.23
C LYS A 82 126.59 10.78 40.81
N LYS A 83 127.45 10.99 39.80
CA LYS A 83 127.05 10.94 38.38
C LYS A 83 126.68 9.53 37.93
N LEU A 84 127.44 8.51 38.35
CA LEU A 84 127.20 7.11 38.01
C LEU A 84 125.87 6.59 38.58
N TYR A 85 125.51 7.03 39.80
CA TYR A 85 124.25 6.66 40.46
C TYR A 85 123.05 7.52 40.03
N GLY A 86 123.23 8.51 39.14
CA GLY A 86 122.13 9.17 38.41
C GLY A 86 121.12 9.96 39.24
N ILE A 87 121.43 10.28 40.50
CA ILE A 87 120.45 10.76 41.49
C ILE A 87 119.90 12.16 41.12
N GLU A 88 120.72 13.08 40.62
CA GLU A 88 120.27 14.45 40.26
C GLU A 88 119.47 14.54 38.95
N VAL A 89 119.69 13.64 37.99
CA VAL A 89 118.91 13.64 36.72
C VAL A 89 117.48 13.11 36.96
N SER A 90 117.27 12.34 38.03
CA SER A 90 115.98 11.72 38.35
C SER A 90 114.93 12.71 38.87
N GLU A 91 115.30 13.72 39.67
CA GLU A 91 114.33 14.67 40.25
C GLU A 91 113.75 15.64 39.22
N GLY A 92 114.58 16.20 38.33
CA GLY A 92 114.12 17.08 37.26
C GLY A 92 113.21 16.35 36.25
N ALA A 93 113.55 15.11 35.92
CA ALA A 93 112.72 14.25 35.06
C ALA A 93 111.39 13.87 35.74
N LEU A 94 111.41 13.53 37.03
CA LEU A 94 110.21 13.20 37.80
C LEU A 94 109.25 14.40 37.92
N GLN A 95 109.79 15.61 38.15
CA GLN A 95 108.99 16.83 38.23
C GLN A 95 108.39 17.20 36.87
N ALA A 96 109.12 17.00 35.77
CA ALA A 96 108.61 17.17 34.42
C ALA A 96 107.47 16.20 34.09
N VAL A 97 107.61 14.92 34.47
CA VAL A 97 106.55 13.90 34.32
C VAL A 97 105.33 14.25 35.16
N LYS A 98 105.51 14.73 36.40
CA LYS A 98 104.42 15.14 37.28
C LYS A 98 103.65 16.35 36.71
N ASN A 99 104.35 17.33 36.15
CA ASN A 99 103.72 18.48 35.51
C ASN A 99 103.00 18.08 34.21
N ALA A 100 103.59 17.19 33.41
CA ALA A 100 102.94 16.64 32.23
C ALA A 100 101.67 15.85 32.59
N GLN A 101 101.71 15.01 33.62
CA GLN A 101 100.54 14.27 34.11
C GLN A 101 99.45 15.21 34.60
N LYS A 102 99.82 16.28 35.32
CA LYS A 102 98.85 17.30 35.78
C LYS A 102 98.20 18.01 34.60
N SER A 103 98.98 18.44 33.61
CA SER A 103 98.46 19.09 32.40
C SER A 103 97.55 18.16 31.58
N VAL A 104 97.93 16.89 31.40
CA VAL A 104 97.10 15.90 30.71
C VAL A 104 95.79 15.63 31.47
N SER A 105 95.85 15.58 32.80
CA SER A 105 94.64 15.41 33.63
C SER A 105 93.70 16.61 33.54
N GLU A 106 94.24 17.84 33.50
CA GLU A 106 93.45 19.07 33.35
C GLU A 106 92.79 19.11 31.96
N GLN A 107 93.55 18.84 30.89
CA GLN A 107 93.03 18.75 29.51
C GLN A 107 91.92 17.70 29.38
N PHE A 108 92.12 16.50 29.94
CA PHE A 108 91.10 15.46 29.89
C PHE A 108 89.82 15.86 30.64
N THR A 109 89.94 16.61 31.74
CA THR A 109 88.79 17.10 32.50
C THR A 109 88.03 18.17 31.71
N GLU A 110 88.73 19.10 31.08
CA GLU A 110 88.14 20.12 30.22
C GLU A 110 87.45 19.50 28.99
N GLU A 111 88.08 18.52 28.34
CA GLU A 111 87.48 17.77 27.23
C GLU A 111 86.20 17.03 27.63
N LEU A 112 86.17 16.41 28.82
CA LEU A 112 84.98 15.75 29.34
C LEU A 112 83.85 16.75 29.62
N GLN A 113 84.16 17.87 30.27
CA GLN A 113 83.17 18.92 30.54
C GLN A 113 82.58 19.51 29.26
N GLN A 114 83.43 19.73 28.25
CA GLN A 114 82.96 20.22 26.96
C GLN A 114 82.05 19.18 26.27
N LYS A 115 82.44 17.90 26.25
CA LYS A 115 81.61 16.84 25.69
C LYS A 115 80.28 16.67 26.43
N GLU A 116 80.27 16.75 27.75
CA GLU A 116 79.03 16.69 28.53
C GLU A 116 78.10 17.85 28.15
N LYS A 117 78.65 19.06 28.01
CA LYS A 117 77.90 20.23 27.60
C LYS A 117 77.34 20.09 26.18
N ASP A 118 78.18 19.67 25.23
CA ASP A 118 77.76 19.45 23.84
C ASP A 118 76.64 18.39 23.76
N PHE A 119 76.77 17.30 24.52
CA PHE A 119 75.76 16.23 24.57
C PHE A 119 74.44 16.71 25.19
N GLN A 120 74.50 17.54 26.24
CA GLN A 120 73.31 18.16 26.83
C GLN A 120 72.63 19.12 25.86
N GLU A 121 73.39 19.94 25.13
CA GLU A 121 72.84 20.84 24.11
C GLU A 121 72.21 20.08 22.94
N GLU A 122 72.81 18.97 22.49
CA GLU A 122 72.23 18.10 21.47
C GLU A 122 70.96 17.39 21.96
N LEU A 123 70.97 16.89 23.20
CA LEU A 123 69.80 16.26 23.82
C LEU A 123 68.64 17.25 23.92
N GLN A 124 68.89 18.46 24.41
CA GLN A 124 67.85 19.49 24.53
C GLN A 124 67.25 19.85 23.17
N LYS A 125 68.10 20.03 22.14
CA LYS A 125 67.61 20.30 20.76
C LYS A 125 66.76 19.14 20.21
N ALA A 126 67.13 17.90 20.52
CA ALA A 126 66.35 16.75 20.11
C ALA A 126 65.00 16.68 20.85
N GLU A 127 64.98 16.97 22.15
CA GLU A 127 63.76 17.05 22.96
C GLU A 127 62.82 18.15 22.45
N ASP A 128 63.34 19.37 22.22
CA ASP A 128 62.56 20.50 21.70
C ASP A 128 61.93 20.17 20.34
N LYS A 129 62.70 19.53 19.45
CA LYS A 129 62.23 19.13 18.13
C LYS A 129 61.14 18.06 18.21
N VAL A 130 61.31 17.06 19.08
CA VAL A 130 60.30 16.02 19.29
C VAL A 130 59.03 16.63 19.88
N GLN A 131 59.15 17.58 20.80
CA GLN A 131 58.00 18.27 21.36
C GLN A 131 57.25 19.10 20.30
N GLU A 132 57.97 19.83 19.44
CA GLU A 132 57.36 20.57 18.33
C GLU A 132 56.63 19.66 17.33
N GLU A 133 57.19 18.49 17.03
CA GLU A 133 56.53 17.47 16.20
C GLU A 133 55.28 16.89 16.88
N ILE A 134 55.32 16.65 18.18
CA ILE A 134 54.16 16.20 18.98
C ILE A 134 53.05 17.25 18.95
N ASP A 135 53.38 18.51 19.22
CA ASP A 135 52.42 19.60 19.28
C ASP A 135 51.76 19.82 17.91
N THR A 136 52.57 19.81 16.84
CA THR A 136 52.09 19.92 15.46
C THR A 136 51.14 18.77 15.12
N LYS A 137 51.52 17.52 15.39
CA LYS A 137 50.66 16.36 15.11
C LYS A 137 49.39 16.33 15.95
N THR A 138 49.47 16.81 17.19
CA THR A 138 48.30 16.91 18.06
C THR A 138 47.31 17.92 17.50
N ALA A 139 47.78 19.11 17.10
CA ALA A 139 46.96 20.12 16.45
C ALA A 139 46.34 19.61 15.13
N GLU A 140 47.11 18.97 14.25
CA GLU A 140 46.58 18.38 13.01
C GLU A 140 45.52 17.30 13.29
N THR A 141 45.69 16.53 14.35
CA THR A 141 44.75 15.47 14.73
C THR A 141 43.45 16.08 15.22
N ASP A 142 43.52 17.10 16.08
CA ASP A 142 42.35 17.80 16.60
C ASP A 142 41.56 18.49 15.48
N GLU A 143 42.24 19.14 14.53
CA GLU A 143 41.61 19.74 13.35
C GLU A 143 40.89 18.70 12.49
N LYS A 144 41.52 17.56 12.22
CA LYS A 144 40.90 16.46 11.46
C LYS A 144 39.69 15.88 12.19
N VAL A 145 39.78 15.70 13.51
CA VAL A 145 38.67 15.18 14.32
C VAL A 145 37.48 16.14 14.29
N GLU A 146 37.70 17.44 14.43
CA GLU A 146 36.62 18.43 14.35
C GLU A 146 36.03 18.53 12.93
N ALA A 147 36.86 18.44 11.89
CA ALA A 147 36.37 18.37 10.51
C ALA A 147 35.46 17.15 10.28
N ILE A 148 35.88 15.96 10.73
CA ILE A 148 35.09 14.72 10.61
C ILE A 148 33.78 14.84 11.39
N LYS A 149 33.80 15.39 12.62
CA LYS A 149 32.57 15.59 13.42
C LYS A 149 31.60 16.55 12.72
N LYS A 150 32.11 17.63 12.14
CA LYS A 150 31.30 18.60 11.41
C LYS A 150 30.68 17.95 10.17
N GLU A 151 31.48 17.26 9.37
CA GLU A 151 31.01 16.55 8.18
C GLU A 151 29.93 15.53 8.55
N ALA A 152 30.19 14.66 9.54
CA ALA A 152 29.21 13.66 9.98
C ALA A 152 27.88 14.27 10.44
N LYS A 153 27.92 15.44 11.10
CA LYS A 153 26.72 16.18 11.51
C LYS A 153 25.97 16.73 10.30
N GLU A 154 26.67 17.30 9.32
CA GLU A 154 26.08 17.81 8.09
C GLU A 154 25.48 16.68 7.24
N THR A 155 26.18 15.56 7.07
CA THR A 155 25.67 14.39 6.34
C THR A 155 24.42 13.82 7.00
N ARG A 156 24.42 13.72 8.33
CA ARG A 156 23.25 13.24 9.08
C ARG A 156 22.06 14.19 8.94
N ALA A 157 22.29 15.50 9.03
CA ALA A 157 21.23 16.49 8.86
C ALA A 157 20.64 16.45 7.44
N ALA A 158 21.49 16.29 6.42
CA ALA A 158 21.06 16.15 5.03
C ALA A 158 20.22 14.88 4.83
N ALA A 159 20.69 13.73 5.34
CA ALA A 159 19.96 12.46 5.26
C ALA A 159 18.61 12.51 6.00
N GLU A 160 18.56 13.13 7.18
CA GLU A 160 17.30 13.34 7.91
C GLU A 160 16.32 14.25 7.16
N GLN A 161 16.83 15.26 6.45
CA GLN A 161 16.00 16.14 5.64
C GLN A 161 15.47 15.42 4.39
N GLU A 162 16.31 14.63 3.71
CA GLU A 162 15.93 13.83 2.55
C GLU A 162 14.88 12.79 2.93
N ALA A 163 15.09 12.04 4.02
CA ALA A 163 14.11 11.07 4.51
C ALA A 163 12.75 11.71 4.86
N LYS A 164 12.74 12.94 5.39
CA LYS A 164 11.50 13.69 5.62
C LYS A 164 10.80 14.04 4.30
N ARG A 165 11.54 14.55 3.31
CA ARG A 165 10.98 14.89 2.00
C ARG A 165 10.42 13.66 1.28
N GLU A 166 11.16 12.55 1.29
CA GLU A 166 10.70 11.29 0.69
C GLU A 166 9.43 10.78 1.35
N LYS A 167 9.35 10.84 2.69
CA LYS A 167 8.15 10.44 3.42
C LYS A 167 6.96 11.33 3.09
N GLU A 168 7.15 12.64 3.05
CA GLU A 168 6.11 13.60 2.67
C GLU A 168 5.62 13.36 1.23
N GLN A 169 6.54 13.09 0.30
CA GLN A 169 6.22 12.79 -1.09
C GLN A 169 5.46 11.46 -1.22
N TYR A 170 5.91 10.42 -0.52
CA TYR A 170 5.21 9.13 -0.46
C TYR A 170 3.78 9.29 0.08
N ASP A 171 3.60 10.01 1.20
CA ASP A 171 2.29 10.24 1.80
C ASP A 171 1.38 11.06 0.87
N TYR A 172 1.94 12.03 0.15
CA TYR A 172 1.22 12.81 -0.86
C TYR A 172 0.75 11.94 -2.03
N ASP A 173 1.66 11.17 -2.62
CA ASP A 173 1.36 10.31 -3.77
C ASP A 173 0.33 9.22 -3.40
N LEU A 174 0.46 8.64 -2.20
CA LEU A 174 -0.52 7.68 -1.68
C LEU A 174 -1.91 8.30 -1.51
N LYS A 175 -2.00 9.51 -0.93
CA LYS A 175 -3.28 10.23 -0.78
C LYS A 175 -3.89 10.54 -2.13
N ARG A 176 -3.09 10.98 -3.09
CA ARG A 176 -3.54 11.30 -4.44
C ARG A 176 -4.07 10.05 -5.15
N ALA A 177 -3.34 8.94 -5.09
CA ALA A 177 -3.74 7.67 -5.70
C ALA A 177 -5.06 7.16 -5.10
N ARG A 178 -5.21 7.22 -3.77
CA ARG A 178 -6.48 6.86 -3.10
C ARG A 178 -7.64 7.74 -3.57
N LYS A 179 -7.43 9.05 -3.63
CA LYS A 179 -8.47 9.99 -4.11
C LYS A 179 -8.90 9.68 -5.54
N GLN A 180 -7.95 9.41 -6.44
CA GLN A 180 -8.25 9.03 -7.82
C GLN A 180 -9.05 7.71 -7.89
N ALA A 181 -8.64 6.70 -7.12
CA ALA A 181 -9.34 5.42 -7.05
C ALA A 181 -10.77 5.58 -6.48
N ASP A 182 -10.95 6.41 -5.45
CA ASP A 182 -12.26 6.70 -4.87
C ASP A 182 -13.17 7.44 -5.87
N GLU A 183 -12.64 8.42 -6.59
CA GLU A 183 -13.36 9.15 -7.64
C GLU A 183 -13.77 8.22 -8.79
N GLU A 184 -12.89 7.34 -9.23
CA GLU A 184 -13.17 6.37 -10.30
C GLU A 184 -14.22 5.35 -9.84
N ARG A 185 -14.10 4.84 -8.62
CA ARG A 185 -15.11 3.97 -8.00
C ARG A 185 -16.47 4.67 -7.90
N ALA A 186 -16.50 5.93 -7.48
CA ALA A 186 -17.73 6.71 -7.37
C ALA A 186 -18.41 6.87 -8.75
N LYS A 187 -17.64 7.13 -9.82
CA LYS A 187 -18.18 7.17 -11.19
C LYS A 187 -18.79 5.84 -11.61
N VAL A 188 -18.08 4.73 -11.41
CA VAL A 188 -18.57 3.39 -11.76
C VAL A 188 -19.83 3.04 -10.99
N VAL A 189 -19.90 3.38 -9.69
CA VAL A 189 -21.09 3.17 -8.87
C VAL A 189 -22.26 4.01 -9.38
N ALA A 190 -22.05 5.30 -9.67
CA ALA A 190 -23.09 6.18 -10.18
C ALA A 190 -23.62 5.71 -11.55
N GLU A 191 -22.75 5.29 -12.46
CA GLU A 191 -23.15 4.72 -13.76
C GLU A 191 -23.98 3.45 -13.59
N ARG A 192 -23.56 2.57 -12.66
CA ARG A 192 -24.29 1.33 -12.37
C ARG A 192 -25.65 1.60 -11.73
N GLU A 193 -25.73 2.53 -10.78
CA GLU A 193 -26.99 2.92 -10.14
C GLU A 193 -27.95 3.52 -11.15
N LYS A 194 -27.48 4.40 -12.04
CA LYS A 194 -28.30 4.96 -13.12
C LYS A 194 -28.84 3.86 -14.05
N ALA A 195 -27.98 2.94 -14.50
CA ALA A 195 -28.39 1.83 -15.34
C ALA A 195 -29.37 0.87 -14.64
N LEU A 196 -29.25 0.72 -13.32
CA LEU A 196 -30.16 -0.09 -12.51
C LEU A 196 -31.52 0.59 -12.36
N GLN A 197 -31.56 1.90 -12.12
CA GLN A 197 -32.80 2.68 -12.09
C GLN A 197 -33.55 2.63 -13.42
N GLU A 198 -32.86 2.78 -14.55
CA GLU A 198 -33.46 2.67 -15.88
C GLU A 198 -34.08 1.28 -16.11
N LYS A 199 -33.41 0.21 -15.67
CA LYS A 199 -33.94 -1.16 -15.73
C LYS A 199 -35.13 -1.37 -14.80
N GLU A 200 -35.09 -0.83 -13.59
CA GLU A 200 -36.20 -0.91 -12.64
C GLU A 200 -37.45 -0.20 -13.16
N GLN A 201 -37.29 0.99 -13.76
CA GLN A 201 -38.38 1.71 -14.41
C GLN A 201 -38.97 0.91 -15.58
N ALA A 202 -38.13 0.40 -16.48
CA ALA A 202 -38.59 -0.42 -17.59
C ALA A 202 -39.33 -1.70 -17.12
N ALA A 203 -38.86 -2.33 -16.04
CA ALA A 203 -39.53 -3.49 -15.45
C ALA A 203 -40.89 -3.12 -14.82
N GLN A 204 -40.99 -1.95 -14.18
CA GLN A 204 -42.25 -1.45 -13.63
C GLN A 204 -43.27 -1.13 -14.74
N GLU A 205 -42.84 -0.46 -15.81
CA GLU A 205 -43.69 -0.19 -16.98
C GLU A 205 -44.19 -1.47 -17.64
N ALA A 206 -43.30 -2.45 -17.84
CA ALA A 206 -43.67 -3.75 -18.38
C ALA A 206 -44.67 -4.50 -17.46
N LYS A 207 -44.46 -4.43 -16.14
CA LYS A 207 -45.39 -5.00 -15.16
C LYS A 207 -46.77 -4.34 -15.26
N GLN A 208 -46.83 -3.01 -15.34
CA GLN A 208 -48.09 -2.30 -15.46
C GLN A 208 -48.82 -2.65 -16.76
N ALA A 209 -48.11 -2.67 -17.90
CA ALA A 209 -48.70 -3.07 -19.18
C ALA A 209 -49.25 -4.52 -19.16
N CYS A 210 -48.60 -5.43 -18.44
CA CYS A 210 -49.11 -6.78 -18.23
C CYS A 210 -50.38 -6.79 -17.37
N LEU A 211 -50.43 -5.99 -16.30
CA LEU A 211 -51.64 -5.86 -15.45
C LEU A 211 -52.81 -5.28 -16.24
N ASP A 212 -52.58 -4.25 -17.06
CA ASP A 212 -53.61 -3.65 -17.88
C ASP A 212 -54.19 -4.65 -18.90
N LYS A 213 -53.32 -5.44 -19.54
CA LYS A 213 -53.75 -6.53 -20.44
C LYS A 213 -54.50 -7.63 -19.72
N LEU A 214 -54.11 -7.98 -18.49
CA LEU A 214 -54.84 -8.96 -17.69
C LEU A 214 -56.25 -8.47 -17.36
N ALA A 215 -56.40 -7.19 -17.00
CA ALA A 215 -57.71 -6.58 -16.76
C ALA A 215 -58.59 -6.53 -18.02
N GLU A 216 -57.98 -6.25 -19.19
CA GLU A 216 -58.69 -6.32 -20.48
C GLU A 216 -59.16 -7.75 -20.79
N ILE A 217 -58.29 -8.74 -20.60
CA ILE A 217 -58.64 -10.16 -20.80
C ILE A 217 -59.79 -10.57 -19.87
N GLU A 218 -59.76 -10.15 -18.61
CA GLU A 218 -60.83 -10.44 -17.65
C GLU A 218 -62.16 -9.82 -18.10
N SER A 219 -62.14 -8.56 -18.52
CA SER A 219 -63.33 -7.87 -19.09
C SER A 219 -63.87 -8.56 -20.34
N LEU A 220 -63.00 -9.02 -21.24
CA LEU A 220 -63.38 -9.79 -22.42
C LEU A 220 -63.95 -11.16 -22.04
N SER A 221 -63.38 -11.84 -21.04
CA SER A 221 -63.89 -13.12 -20.54
C SER A 221 -65.33 -12.99 -20.06
N VAL A 222 -65.62 -11.96 -19.25
CA VAL A 222 -66.99 -11.68 -18.77
C VAL A 222 -67.96 -11.45 -19.94
N LYS A 223 -67.56 -10.71 -20.97
CA LYS A 223 -68.39 -10.50 -22.16
C LYS A 223 -68.65 -11.80 -22.91
N VAL A 224 -67.61 -12.60 -23.12
CA VAL A 224 -67.72 -13.89 -23.81
C VAL A 224 -68.64 -14.85 -23.06
N GLU A 225 -68.53 -14.89 -21.73
CA GLU A 225 -69.43 -15.67 -20.86
C GLU A 225 -70.90 -15.19 -20.94
N GLY A 226 -71.14 -13.91 -21.25
CA GLY A 226 -72.49 -13.33 -21.42
C GLY A 226 -73.16 -13.60 -22.76
N ILE A 227 -72.39 -13.83 -23.84
CA ILE A 227 -72.91 -14.04 -25.21
C ILE A 227 -74.02 -15.10 -25.28
N PRO A 228 -73.91 -16.28 -24.65
CA PRO A 228 -74.96 -17.29 -24.73
C PRO A 228 -76.31 -16.80 -24.21
N ALA A 229 -76.32 -16.05 -23.11
CA ALA A 229 -77.54 -15.51 -22.53
C ALA A 229 -78.16 -14.42 -23.42
N GLU A 230 -77.34 -13.51 -23.97
CA GLU A 230 -77.80 -12.50 -24.93
C GLU A 230 -78.37 -13.12 -26.20
N LEU A 231 -77.73 -14.18 -26.70
CA LEU A 231 -78.15 -14.90 -27.90
C LEU A 231 -79.49 -15.62 -27.69
N GLU A 232 -79.70 -16.22 -26.52
CA GLU A 232 -81.00 -16.81 -26.16
C GLU A 232 -82.09 -15.74 -26.00
N SER A 233 -81.77 -14.59 -25.39
CA SER A 233 -82.71 -13.46 -25.31
C SER A 233 -83.10 -12.96 -26.70
N ALA A 234 -82.13 -12.75 -27.59
CA ALA A 234 -82.36 -12.29 -28.96
C ALA A 234 -83.18 -13.29 -29.79
N LYS A 235 -82.94 -14.60 -29.62
CA LYS A 235 -83.77 -15.65 -30.23
C LYS A 235 -85.21 -15.60 -29.74
N ALA A 236 -85.42 -15.45 -28.42
CA ALA A 236 -86.74 -15.38 -27.84
C ALA A 236 -87.51 -14.14 -28.33
N GLU A 237 -86.86 -12.98 -28.35
CA GLU A 237 -87.43 -11.74 -28.89
C GLU A 237 -87.79 -11.87 -30.38
N GLY A 238 -86.87 -12.43 -31.20
CA GLY A 238 -87.11 -12.66 -32.62
C GLY A 238 -88.26 -13.63 -32.88
N ALA A 239 -88.36 -14.70 -32.08
CA ALA A 239 -89.48 -15.64 -32.16
C ALA A 239 -90.81 -14.97 -31.80
N ALA A 240 -90.85 -14.19 -30.72
CA ALA A 240 -92.06 -13.47 -30.30
C ALA A 240 -92.49 -12.41 -31.33
N ALA A 241 -91.53 -11.68 -31.92
CA ALA A 241 -91.80 -10.70 -32.97
C ALA A 241 -92.38 -11.38 -34.22
N LYS A 242 -91.78 -12.49 -34.66
CA LYS A 242 -92.26 -13.27 -35.81
C LYS A 242 -93.65 -13.88 -35.56
N GLU A 243 -93.90 -14.38 -34.35
CA GLU A 243 -95.23 -14.89 -33.98
C GLU A 243 -96.28 -13.78 -34.04
N LYS A 244 -95.96 -12.58 -33.57
CA LYS A 244 -96.86 -11.41 -33.63
C LYS A 244 -97.15 -10.99 -35.06
N GLU A 245 -96.14 -10.97 -35.92
CA GLU A 245 -96.29 -10.68 -37.35
C GLU A 245 -97.17 -11.73 -38.06
N LEU A 246 -96.87 -13.02 -37.87
CA LEU A 246 -97.67 -14.11 -38.42
C LEU A 246 -99.12 -14.09 -37.93
N LYS A 247 -99.38 -13.75 -36.66
CA LYS A 247 -100.75 -13.59 -36.14
C LYS A 247 -101.49 -12.43 -36.81
N LYS A 248 -100.80 -11.33 -37.08
CA LYS A 248 -101.37 -10.17 -37.78
C LYS A 248 -101.72 -10.54 -39.23
N ASP A 249 -100.80 -11.18 -39.94
CA ASP A 249 -101.02 -11.61 -41.32
C ASP A 249 -102.13 -12.66 -41.41
N TYR A 250 -102.11 -13.67 -40.54
CA TYR A 250 -103.18 -14.66 -40.46
C TYR A 250 -104.53 -14.01 -40.15
N GLY A 251 -104.57 -13.08 -39.19
CA GLY A 251 -105.79 -12.33 -38.85
C GLY A 251 -106.33 -11.52 -40.02
N TYR A 252 -105.44 -10.87 -40.78
CA TYR A 252 -105.81 -10.14 -42.00
C TYR A 252 -106.36 -11.07 -43.09
N HIS A 253 -105.66 -12.17 -43.38
CA HIS A 253 -106.10 -13.16 -44.37
C HIS A 253 -107.43 -13.80 -43.99
N LYS A 254 -107.61 -14.15 -42.70
CA LYS A 254 -108.87 -14.69 -42.20
C LYS A 254 -110.01 -13.70 -42.36
N TRP A 255 -109.81 -12.44 -41.96
CA TRP A 255 -110.82 -11.40 -42.12
C TRP A 255 -111.21 -11.18 -43.59
N MET A 256 -110.23 -11.18 -44.50
CA MET A 256 -110.49 -11.08 -45.94
C MET A 256 -111.33 -12.26 -46.44
N ALA A 257 -110.97 -13.50 -46.05
CA ALA A 257 -111.73 -14.70 -46.42
C ALA A 257 -113.16 -14.70 -45.86
N ASP A 258 -113.34 -14.29 -44.60
CA ASP A 258 -114.66 -14.17 -43.98
C ASP A 258 -115.51 -13.12 -44.72
N LYS A 259 -114.94 -11.98 -45.10
CA LYS A 259 -115.62 -10.93 -45.87
C LYS A 259 -116.00 -11.39 -47.28
N GLU A 260 -115.12 -12.13 -47.96
CA GLU A 260 -115.42 -12.74 -49.26
C GLU A 260 -116.58 -13.74 -49.15
N ASN A 261 -116.56 -14.60 -48.12
CA ASN A 261 -117.64 -15.54 -47.84
C ASN A 261 -118.97 -14.83 -47.53
N ASP A 262 -118.96 -13.78 -46.70
CA ASP A 262 -120.16 -12.98 -46.40
C ASP A 262 -120.74 -12.33 -47.65
N THR A 263 -119.87 -11.78 -48.51
CA THR A 263 -120.27 -11.21 -49.80
C THR A 263 -120.92 -12.30 -50.66
N LYS A 264 -120.31 -13.48 -50.74
CA LYS A 264 -120.86 -14.63 -51.49
C LYS A 264 -122.20 -15.12 -50.94
N ILE A 265 -122.35 -15.16 -49.61
CA ILE A 265 -123.62 -15.49 -48.96
C ILE A 265 -124.69 -14.47 -49.30
N SER A 266 -124.35 -13.18 -49.32
CA SER A 266 -125.28 -12.11 -49.71
C SER A 266 -125.72 -12.27 -51.17
N GLU A 267 -124.78 -12.47 -52.10
CA GLU A 267 -125.08 -12.73 -53.51
C GLU A 267 -126.03 -13.92 -53.68
N LEU A 268 -125.74 -15.04 -53.01
CA LEU A 268 -126.60 -16.24 -53.05
C LEU A 268 -127.99 -16.00 -52.44
N LYS A 269 -128.10 -15.17 -51.39
CA LYS A 269 -129.40 -14.77 -50.83
C LYS A 269 -130.19 -13.91 -51.80
N ASP A 270 -129.56 -12.95 -52.46
CA ASP A 270 -130.22 -12.10 -53.46
C ASP A 270 -130.70 -12.94 -54.66
N GLU A 271 -129.88 -13.91 -55.12
CA GLU A 271 -130.28 -14.89 -56.12
C GLU A 271 -131.49 -15.72 -55.67
N LEU A 272 -131.48 -16.22 -54.41
CA LEU A 272 -132.62 -16.94 -53.84
C LEU A 272 -133.89 -16.10 -53.84
N VAL A 273 -133.82 -14.84 -53.43
CA VAL A 273 -134.96 -13.90 -53.45
C VAL A 273 -135.48 -13.69 -54.87
N ALA A 274 -134.59 -13.49 -55.83
CA ALA A 274 -134.96 -13.35 -57.24
C ALA A 274 -135.64 -14.61 -57.79
N LEU A 275 -135.10 -15.80 -57.47
CA LEU A 275 -135.67 -17.08 -57.86
C LEU A 275 -137.04 -17.31 -57.23
N GLN A 276 -137.20 -16.95 -55.96
CA GLN A 276 -138.46 -17.06 -55.22
C GLN A 276 -139.53 -16.13 -55.79
N LYS A 277 -139.15 -14.91 -56.18
CA LYS A 277 -140.04 -13.98 -56.90
C LYS A 277 -140.49 -14.56 -58.24
N LYS A 278 -139.55 -15.12 -59.02
CA LYS A 278 -139.85 -15.78 -60.31
C LYS A 278 -140.77 -16.99 -60.13
N TYR A 279 -140.58 -17.77 -59.06
CA TYR A 279 -141.46 -18.88 -58.70
C TYR A 279 -142.88 -18.39 -58.37
N GLN A 280 -143.03 -17.31 -57.60
CA GLN A 280 -144.34 -16.73 -57.31
C GLN A 280 -145.04 -16.19 -58.56
N GLU A 281 -144.30 -15.55 -59.47
CA GLU A 281 -144.83 -15.10 -60.77
C GLU A 281 -145.35 -16.30 -61.59
N LEU A 282 -144.59 -17.38 -61.68
CA LEU A 282 -145.02 -18.63 -62.33
C LEU A 282 -146.25 -19.26 -61.66
N CYS A 283 -146.35 -19.23 -60.32
CA CYS A 283 -147.55 -19.68 -59.62
C CYS A 283 -148.78 -18.83 -59.97
N LYS A 284 -148.65 -17.51 -60.00
CA LYS A 284 -149.74 -16.61 -60.41
C LYS A 284 -150.14 -16.83 -61.87
N GLU A 285 -149.18 -17.04 -62.77
CA GLU A 285 -149.46 -17.40 -64.16
C GLU A 285 -150.21 -18.74 -64.26
N LYS A 286 -149.80 -19.74 -63.49
CA LYS A 286 -150.48 -21.04 -63.42
C LYS A 286 -151.92 -20.90 -62.91
N GLU A 287 -152.14 -20.12 -61.85
CA GLU A 287 -153.48 -19.83 -61.33
C GLU A 287 -154.35 -19.11 -62.38
N ALA A 288 -153.79 -18.11 -63.07
CA ALA A 288 -154.48 -17.39 -64.14
C ALA A 288 -154.82 -18.31 -65.33
N LEU A 289 -153.92 -19.21 -65.71
CA LEU A 289 -154.18 -20.22 -66.75
C LEU A 289 -155.25 -21.23 -66.31
N SER A 290 -155.23 -21.66 -65.05
CA SER A 290 -156.26 -22.56 -64.49
C SER A 290 -157.63 -21.87 -64.49
N ALA A 291 -157.70 -20.61 -64.06
CA ALA A 291 -158.95 -19.84 -64.10
C ALA A 291 -159.47 -19.64 -65.53
N LYS A 292 -158.58 -19.44 -66.51
CA LYS A 292 -158.96 -19.42 -67.93
C LYS A 292 -159.47 -20.78 -68.41
N LEU A 293 -158.82 -21.88 -68.00
CA LEU A 293 -159.27 -23.23 -68.32
C LEU A 293 -160.65 -23.51 -67.73
N ASP A 294 -160.88 -23.15 -66.47
CA ASP A 294 -162.17 -23.28 -65.80
C ASP A 294 -163.26 -22.45 -66.49
N LYS A 295 -162.91 -21.25 -66.95
CA LYS A 295 -163.82 -20.41 -67.75
C LYS A 295 -164.17 -21.06 -69.09
N VAL A 296 -163.20 -21.60 -69.82
CA VAL A 296 -163.44 -22.34 -71.08
C VAL A 296 -164.29 -23.58 -70.83
N ASN A 297 -164.03 -24.32 -69.74
CA ASN A 297 -164.83 -25.47 -69.34
C ASN A 297 -166.28 -25.08 -68.98
N ALA A 298 -166.48 -23.95 -68.31
CA ALA A 298 -167.79 -23.40 -68.00
C ALA A 298 -168.54 -22.96 -69.27
N GLU A 299 -167.87 -22.24 -70.17
CA GLU A 299 -168.42 -21.84 -71.48
C GLU A 299 -168.80 -23.08 -72.32
N SER A 300 -167.97 -24.13 -72.33
CA SER A 300 -168.27 -25.39 -73.01
C SER A 300 -169.50 -26.09 -72.42
N ARG A 301 -169.65 -26.11 -71.10
CA ARG A 301 -170.87 -26.64 -70.42
C ARG A 301 -172.11 -25.82 -70.75
N GLN A 302 -172.00 -24.50 -70.82
CA GLN A 302 -173.10 -23.61 -71.17
C GLN A 302 -173.54 -23.81 -72.62
N LEU A 303 -172.60 -23.94 -73.56
CA LEU A 303 -172.88 -24.25 -74.97
C LEU A 303 -173.57 -25.61 -75.12
N THR A 304 -173.16 -26.60 -74.33
CA THR A 304 -173.81 -27.92 -74.27
C THR A 304 -175.24 -27.81 -73.70
N SER A 305 -175.43 -27.04 -72.63
CA SER A 305 -176.75 -26.80 -72.01
C SER A 305 -177.72 -26.06 -72.95
N ASP A 306 -177.26 -25.05 -73.69
CA ASP A 306 -178.09 -24.29 -74.63
C ASP A 306 -178.47 -25.13 -75.87
N THR A 307 -177.60 -26.06 -76.27
CA THR A 307 -177.92 -27.05 -77.32
C THR A 307 -179.02 -28.02 -76.86
N VAL A 308 -179.04 -28.43 -75.58
CA VAL A 308 -180.06 -29.34 -75.03
C VAL A 308 -181.43 -28.64 -74.89
N LYS A 309 -181.45 -27.35 -74.52
CA LYS A 309 -182.70 -26.57 -74.42
C LYS A 309 -183.35 -26.27 -75.78
N SER A 310 -182.58 -26.32 -76.87
CA SER A 310 -183.06 -26.08 -78.24
C SER A 310 -183.86 -27.26 -78.83
N ILE A 311 -183.85 -28.45 -78.23
CA ILE A 311 -184.31 -29.69 -78.92
C ILE A 311 -185.48 -30.44 -78.24
N GLY A 312 -185.91 -30.16 -77.00
CA GLY A 312 -186.92 -31.01 -76.33
C GLY A 312 -187.98 -30.29 -75.48
N GLY A 313 -189.23 -30.21 -75.95
CA GLY A 313 -190.38 -29.88 -75.10
C GLY A 313 -191.73 -29.56 -75.76
N ILE A 314 -192.31 -30.49 -76.53
CA ILE A 314 -193.75 -30.59 -76.91
C ILE A 314 -194.36 -31.80 -76.14
N ASN A 315 -195.64 -31.71 -75.71
CA ASN A 315 -196.46 -32.57 -74.80
C ASN A 315 -196.59 -34.09 -75.07
N ILE A 316 -196.97 -34.90 -74.04
CA ILE A 316 -198.22 -35.76 -73.91
C ILE A 316 -198.23 -36.67 -72.62
N LEU A 317 -199.44 -37.01 -72.14
CA LEU A 317 -199.94 -37.63 -70.88
C LEU A 317 -199.98 -39.18 -70.77
N ASN A 318 -200.07 -39.66 -69.51
CA ASN A 318 -200.62 -40.93 -68.92
C ASN A 318 -199.88 -42.27 -69.14
N SER A 319 -199.74 -43.20 -68.18
CA SER A 319 -200.28 -43.39 -66.81
C SER A 319 -199.43 -44.40 -66.01
N ASP A 320 -199.37 -44.23 -64.68
CA ASP A 320 -199.22 -45.23 -63.60
C ASP A 320 -198.00 -46.21 -63.59
N THR A 321 -197.30 -46.52 -62.49
CA THR A 321 -197.38 -46.22 -61.05
C THR A 321 -196.07 -46.69 -60.39
N TYR A 322 -195.70 -46.04 -59.26
CA TYR A 322 -194.99 -46.58 -58.09
C TYR A 322 -193.47 -46.91 -58.15
N ASN A 323 -192.59 -46.50 -57.23
CA ASN A 323 -192.47 -45.36 -56.31
C ASN A 323 -191.01 -45.31 -55.75
N GLY A 324 -190.46 -44.11 -55.53
CA GLY A 324 -189.30 -43.72 -54.67
C GLY A 324 -187.97 -44.48 -54.84
N GLN A 325 -186.90 -44.00 -55.49
CA GLN A 325 -186.16 -42.71 -55.51
C GLN A 325 -185.51 -42.25 -54.19
N GLY A 326 -184.18 -42.13 -54.23
CA GLY A 326 -183.30 -41.57 -53.21
C GLY A 326 -181.84 -41.73 -53.64
N LYS A 327 -181.45 -41.04 -54.71
CA LYS A 327 -180.11 -41.15 -55.34
C LYS A 327 -179.05 -40.44 -54.49
N LYS A 328 -177.98 -41.19 -54.26
CA LYS A 328 -176.67 -40.80 -53.73
C LYS A 328 -175.92 -39.87 -54.67
#